data_AF-X5ZRJ0-F1
#
_entry.id   AF-X5ZRJ0-F1
#
_cell.length_a   1.000
_cell.length_b   1.000
_cell.length_c   1.000
_cell.angle_alpha   90.00
_cell.angle_beta   90.00
_cell.angle_gamma   90.00
#
_symmetry.space_group_name_H-M   'P 1'
#
loop_
_entity.id
_entity.type
_entity.pdbx_description
1 polymer ?
#
loop_
_entity_poly.entity_id
_entity_poly.type
_entity_poly.pdbx_seq_one_letter_code
_entity_poly.pdbx_strand_id
1 'polypeptide(L)'
;MTGVVNRMDRGYLGHTECGEIRLIYRFHYSVAEKPTKGKTAQRISSRLPLTMGLVFNARPGEARPRASRDRPSATAVSCAEIAKRWLAAGQKNLAPEQLAAWLRSDEGPLSNAMLNSSQIMRLELNMQVLRLSASSRRDFGGHAEYLLKIFKWDPTTSTFQESKMENQIDRKVVLADRPAFAKWLLTDRNLYDLDRGRLVIDDKFLATSAVSVAPGGMARSQNNIAYGLLDDADIDKALQDYVAKGNELRSVKSVAGFNLRLNEMTCTGCHQTHGIAGFHYTGADPASEPRRNAVIVPGSAVFFADLPRRRAIVEDFAAGGHPDFSRGFAARPDAKLAEALKGTDLYNGWGSICYSGKDASFKDWSCGESLRCAGVHESDIHPGFGTCVSEAATAVGDPVEFGEIKMSSWGSDKYCRLSPATAKACAIDPARDKKPVIKLAGYGAARQRYDNPEQKTGGFPGGMLRKASCDKLPDEATCGRLAKTGFNDCIASGKDHKFCTKEFTKTAGLRACDKAHPCREDYICTAGYDDLAAAKPGKGSCIPPYFIFQFRVDGHPRSWVQDTEE
;
A
#
# COMPACT_ATOMS: atom_id res chain seq x y z
N MET A 1 19.19 0.07 -2.75
CA MET A 1 18.03 -0.11 -3.67
C MET A 1 17.13 -1.22 -3.12
N THR A 2 15.80 -1.09 -3.18
CA THR A 2 14.85 -2.07 -2.63
C THR A 2 14.10 -2.86 -3.71
N GLY A 3 14.04 -2.35 -4.94
CA GLY A 3 13.52 -3.10 -6.08
C GLY A 3 13.55 -2.37 -7.42
N VAL A 4 13.30 -3.13 -8.47
CA VAL A 4 13.14 -2.65 -9.85
C VAL A 4 11.77 -3.06 -10.34
N VAL A 5 11.01 -2.12 -10.89
CA VAL A 5 9.64 -2.36 -11.35
C VAL A 5 9.53 -1.98 -12.82
N ASN A 6 9.25 -2.98 -13.66
CA ASN A 6 8.76 -2.76 -15.02
C ASN A 6 7.33 -2.22 -14.95
N ARG A 7 7.09 -1.10 -15.62
CA ARG A 7 5.78 -0.44 -15.74
C ARG A 7 5.42 -0.21 -17.21
N MET A 8 5.62 -1.23 -18.06
CA MET A 8 5.13 -1.22 -19.45
C MET A 8 3.60 -1.06 -19.51
N ASP A 9 2.88 -1.36 -18.42
CA ASP A 9 1.45 -1.07 -18.25
C ASP A 9 1.09 0.43 -18.30
N ARG A 10 2.09 1.32 -18.29
CA ARG A 10 1.92 2.76 -18.49
C ARG A 10 2.11 3.21 -19.94
N GLY A 11 2.26 2.27 -20.88
CA GLY A 11 2.40 2.54 -22.32
C GLY A 11 1.25 3.34 -22.94
N TYR A 12 0.07 3.39 -22.29
CA TYR A 12 -1.05 4.21 -22.73
C TYR A 12 -0.81 5.72 -22.60
N LEU A 13 0.19 6.13 -21.81
CA LEU A 13 0.58 7.52 -21.71
C LEU A 13 1.40 7.87 -22.95
N GLY A 14 0.89 8.78 -23.79
CA GLY A 14 1.52 9.10 -25.08
C GLY A 14 2.98 9.60 -25.02
N HIS A 15 3.48 9.99 -23.84
CA HIS A 15 4.88 10.39 -23.64
C HIS A 15 5.82 9.24 -23.22
N THR A 16 5.26 8.05 -22.96
CA THR A 16 5.99 6.83 -22.56
C THR A 16 5.50 5.66 -23.42
N GLU A 17 5.69 5.70 -24.74
CA GLU A 17 5.08 4.73 -25.69
C GLU A 17 5.27 3.24 -25.31
N CYS A 18 6.40 2.86 -24.71
CA CYS A 18 6.65 1.49 -24.20
C CYS A 18 6.49 1.36 -22.67
N GLY A 19 5.96 2.38 -22.00
CA GLY A 19 5.81 2.53 -20.55
C GLY A 19 7.08 2.99 -19.82
N GLU A 20 7.16 2.67 -18.53
CA GLU A 20 8.20 3.17 -17.62
C GLU A 20 9.04 2.05 -16.99
N ILE A 21 10.21 2.40 -16.47
CA ILE A 21 11.00 1.60 -15.51
C ILE A 21 11.15 2.41 -14.23
N ARG A 22 10.97 1.77 -13.08
CA ARG A 22 11.17 2.40 -11.76
C ARG A 22 12.25 1.69 -10.96
N LEU A 23 13.25 2.44 -10.52
CA LEU A 23 14.20 1.99 -9.50
C LEU A 23 13.73 2.53 -8.15
N ILE A 24 13.36 1.67 -7.22
CA ILE A 24 12.83 2.06 -5.92
C ILE A 24 13.94 1.94 -4.89
N TYR A 25 14.23 3.05 -4.22
CA TYR A 25 15.16 3.14 -3.12
C TYR A 25 14.38 3.32 -1.83
N ARG A 26 14.77 2.58 -0.79
CA ARG A 26 14.33 2.81 0.57
C ARG A 26 15.55 3.21 1.38
N PHE A 27 15.48 4.36 2.03
CA PHE A 27 16.61 4.93 2.74
C PHE A 27 16.85 4.11 4.01
N HIS A 28 18.11 4.01 4.42
CA HIS A 28 18.50 3.42 5.69
C HIS A 28 19.58 4.28 6.33
N TYR A 29 19.76 4.11 7.62
CA TYR A 29 20.94 4.58 8.33
C TYR A 29 21.64 3.39 8.97
N SER A 30 22.95 3.55 9.20
CA SER A 30 23.76 2.73 10.10
C SER A 30 24.59 3.68 10.93
N VAL A 31 24.53 3.55 12.24
CA VAL A 31 25.17 4.47 13.19
C VAL A 31 25.68 3.71 14.39
N ALA A 32 26.72 4.20 15.04
CA ALA A 32 27.13 3.72 16.36
C ALA A 32 26.52 4.60 17.45
N GLU A 33 25.90 3.98 18.46
CA GLU A 33 25.52 4.69 19.67
C GLU A 33 26.75 5.30 20.35
N LYS A 34 26.64 6.52 20.87
CA LYS A 34 27.73 7.09 21.65
C LYS A 34 28.00 6.22 22.88
N PRO A 35 29.27 5.84 23.16
CA PRO A 35 29.61 5.12 24.37
C PRO A 35 29.13 5.88 25.60
N THR A 36 28.43 5.20 26.50
CA THR A 36 28.14 5.69 27.86
C THR A 36 28.97 4.89 28.86
N LYS A 37 29.38 5.50 29.98
CA LYS A 37 30.22 4.83 31.00
C LYS A 37 29.67 3.43 31.34
N GLY A 38 30.47 2.40 31.11
CA GLY A 38 30.13 1.00 31.40
C GLY A 38 29.30 0.27 30.32
N LYS A 39 29.06 0.88 29.14
CA LYS A 39 28.36 0.24 28.02
C LYS A 39 29.16 0.36 26.72
N THR A 40 29.36 -0.77 26.05
CA THR A 40 29.96 -0.82 24.71
C THR A 40 29.04 -0.13 23.70
N ALA A 41 29.61 0.72 22.84
CA ALA A 41 28.89 1.29 21.70
C ALA A 41 28.31 0.17 20.83
N GLN A 42 27.04 0.27 20.47
CA GLN A 42 26.38 -0.68 19.58
C GLN A 42 26.08 -0.03 18.25
N ARG A 43 26.29 -0.80 17.17
CA ARG A 43 25.83 -0.42 15.84
C ARG A 43 24.31 -0.61 15.75
N ILE A 44 23.62 0.42 15.31
CA ILE A 44 22.19 0.44 15.04
C ILE A 44 21.98 0.77 13.57
N SER A 45 21.29 -0.12 12.86
CA SER A 45 20.82 0.13 11.51
C SER A 45 19.30 -0.01 11.44
N SER A 46 18.67 0.78 10.58
CA SER A 46 17.27 0.62 10.23
C SER A 46 16.99 1.28 8.91
N ARG A 47 16.12 0.65 8.10
CA ARG A 47 15.44 1.36 7.01
C ARG A 47 14.50 2.42 7.59
N LEU A 48 14.26 3.46 6.82
CA LEU A 48 13.33 4.54 7.13
C LEU A 48 11.97 4.29 6.45
N PRO A 49 10.87 4.85 6.96
CA PRO A 49 9.57 4.88 6.28
C PRO A 49 9.57 5.92 5.14
N LEU A 50 10.57 5.82 4.27
CA LEU A 50 10.89 6.78 3.22
C LEU A 50 11.37 6.02 1.99
N THR A 51 10.68 6.24 0.86
CA THR A 51 11.09 5.72 -0.44
C THR A 51 11.26 6.83 -1.47
N MET A 52 12.23 6.63 -2.36
CA MET A 52 12.45 7.45 -3.55
C MET A 52 12.43 6.53 -4.78
N GLY A 53 11.54 6.80 -5.71
CA GLY A 53 11.51 6.19 -7.02
C GLY A 53 12.28 7.04 -8.03
N LEU A 54 13.19 6.43 -8.78
CA LEU A 54 13.76 7.01 -9.99
C LEU A 54 12.97 6.44 -11.18
N VAL A 55 12.32 7.30 -11.95
CA VAL A 55 11.47 6.89 -13.07
C VAL A 55 12.15 7.21 -14.40
N PHE A 56 12.16 6.23 -15.28
CA PHE A 56 12.73 6.28 -16.61
C PHE A 56 11.68 5.89 -17.65
N ASN A 57 11.81 6.40 -18.87
CA ASN A 57 11.12 5.80 -20.01
C ASN A 57 11.67 4.39 -20.25
N ALA A 58 10.79 3.42 -20.48
CA ALA A 58 11.20 2.06 -20.82
C ALA A 58 11.91 2.01 -22.18
N ARG A 59 11.50 2.89 -23.12
CA ARG A 59 12.21 3.11 -24.37
C ARG A 59 13.28 4.18 -24.17
N PRO A 60 14.57 3.86 -24.38
CA PRO A 60 15.64 4.85 -24.44
C PRO A 60 15.29 5.95 -25.44
N GLY A 61 15.20 7.20 -24.98
CA GLY A 61 15.14 8.37 -25.84
C GLY A 61 16.54 8.92 -26.14
N GLU A 62 16.62 9.89 -27.04
CA GLU A 62 17.84 10.69 -27.23
C GLU A 62 18.29 11.29 -25.89
N ALA A 63 19.59 11.20 -25.62
CA ALA A 63 20.20 11.74 -24.41
C ALA A 63 19.91 13.25 -24.31
N ARG A 64 19.14 13.68 -23.30
CA ARG A 64 19.11 15.11 -22.98
C ARG A 64 20.49 15.52 -22.46
N PRO A 65 21.04 16.68 -22.86
CA PRO A 65 22.31 17.16 -22.31
C PRO A 65 22.17 17.35 -20.80
N ARG A 66 22.58 16.35 -20.02
CA ARG A 66 22.99 16.54 -18.63
C ARG A 66 24.50 16.63 -18.63
N ALA A 67 25.08 17.19 -17.58
CA ALA A 67 26.51 17.10 -17.30
C ALA A 67 27.00 15.65 -17.02
N SER A 68 26.29 14.63 -17.51
CA SER A 68 26.69 13.24 -17.49
C SER A 68 27.59 12.98 -18.71
N ARG A 69 28.75 12.38 -18.46
CA ARG A 69 29.65 11.88 -19.52
C ARG A 69 29.05 10.67 -20.26
N ASP A 70 27.98 10.10 -19.74
CA ASP A 70 27.30 8.94 -20.28
C ASP A 70 26.11 9.38 -21.15
N ARG A 71 26.36 9.63 -22.43
CA ARG A 71 25.30 9.81 -23.43
C ARG A 71 24.95 8.43 -24.01
N PRO A 72 23.72 7.94 -23.88
CA PRO A 72 23.30 6.79 -24.68
C PRO A 72 23.41 7.14 -26.17
N SER A 73 23.91 6.20 -26.98
CA SER A 73 23.53 6.18 -28.39
C SER A 73 22.02 5.92 -28.44
N ALA A 74 21.26 6.72 -29.17
CA ALA A 74 19.85 6.42 -29.42
C ALA A 74 19.74 5.06 -30.13
N THR A 75 19.54 3.99 -29.37
CA THR A 75 19.28 2.67 -29.94
C THR A 75 17.84 2.66 -30.39
N ALA A 76 17.60 2.45 -31.69
CA ALA A 76 16.28 2.24 -32.26
C ALA A 76 15.71 0.89 -31.77
N VAL A 77 15.39 0.80 -30.47
CA VAL A 77 14.84 -0.39 -29.83
C VAL A 77 13.31 -0.31 -29.85
N SER A 78 12.68 -1.43 -30.19
CA SER A 78 11.22 -1.56 -30.24
C SER A 78 10.64 -1.91 -28.86
N CYS A 79 9.37 -1.61 -28.61
CA CYS A 79 8.69 -2.08 -27.39
C CYS A 79 8.72 -3.61 -27.28
N ALA A 80 8.66 -4.32 -28.41
CA ALA A 80 8.75 -5.78 -28.46
C ALA A 80 10.11 -6.30 -27.98
N GLU A 81 11.21 -5.66 -28.37
CA GLU A 81 12.53 -6.04 -27.89
C GLU A 81 12.69 -5.77 -26.39
N ILE A 82 12.22 -4.61 -25.90
CA ILE A 82 12.22 -4.27 -24.48
C ILE A 82 11.45 -5.34 -23.69
N ALA A 83 10.25 -5.69 -24.15
CA ALA A 83 9.42 -6.70 -23.52
C ALA A 83 10.09 -8.08 -23.50
N LYS A 84 10.70 -8.52 -24.61
CA LYS A 84 11.44 -9.79 -24.68
C LYS A 84 12.58 -9.86 -23.66
N ARG A 85 13.32 -8.76 -23.44
CA ARG A 85 14.37 -8.69 -22.39
C ARG A 85 13.80 -8.89 -20.99
N TRP A 86 12.64 -8.29 -20.70
CA TRP A 86 11.96 -8.47 -19.41
C TRP A 86 11.39 -9.89 -19.22
N LEU A 87 10.83 -10.50 -20.27
CA LEU A 87 10.39 -11.90 -20.22
C LEU A 87 11.58 -12.85 -20.00
N ALA A 88 12.69 -12.62 -20.71
CA ALA A 88 13.92 -13.38 -20.50
C ALA A 88 14.44 -13.25 -19.07
N ALA A 89 14.38 -12.04 -18.49
CA ALA A 89 14.72 -11.81 -17.08
C ALA A 89 13.87 -12.65 -16.12
N GLY A 90 12.56 -12.74 -16.37
CA GLY A 90 11.63 -13.54 -15.58
C GLY A 90 11.84 -15.06 -15.68
N GLN A 91 12.59 -15.52 -16.69
CA GLN A 91 12.92 -16.93 -16.91
C GLN A 91 14.31 -17.33 -16.38
N LYS A 92 15.13 -16.36 -15.94
CA LYS A 92 16.46 -16.66 -15.40
C LYS A 92 16.35 -17.30 -14.02
N ASN A 93 16.86 -18.52 -13.89
CA ASN A 93 17.10 -19.18 -12.62
C ASN A 93 18.58 -19.05 -12.23
N LEU A 94 18.97 -17.86 -11.78
CA LEU A 94 20.35 -17.52 -11.40
C LEU A 94 20.40 -17.13 -9.92
N ALA A 95 21.56 -17.33 -9.29
CA ALA A 95 21.80 -16.78 -7.96
C ALA A 95 21.68 -15.23 -7.98
N PRO A 96 21.33 -14.57 -6.86
CA PRO A 96 21.07 -13.13 -6.84
C PRO A 96 22.19 -12.25 -7.45
N GLU A 97 23.46 -12.50 -7.15
CA GLU A 97 24.56 -11.71 -7.73
C GLU A 97 24.70 -11.93 -9.24
N GLN A 98 24.53 -13.18 -9.69
CA GLN A 98 24.58 -13.55 -11.10
C GLN A 98 23.41 -12.97 -11.89
N LEU A 99 22.20 -12.97 -11.31
CA LEU A 99 21.03 -12.33 -11.89
C LEU A 99 21.24 -10.82 -11.99
N ALA A 100 21.75 -10.18 -10.95
CA ALA A 100 22.05 -8.75 -10.96
C ALA A 100 23.14 -8.37 -11.98
N ALA A 101 24.13 -9.24 -12.20
CA ALA A 101 25.13 -9.07 -13.26
C ALA A 101 24.49 -9.23 -14.65
N TRP A 102 23.71 -10.28 -14.87
CA TRP A 102 23.04 -10.53 -16.15
C TRP A 102 22.04 -9.42 -16.51
N LEU A 103 21.25 -8.93 -15.55
CA LEU A 103 20.30 -7.82 -15.77
C LEU A 103 20.99 -6.55 -16.31
N ARG A 104 22.26 -6.33 -15.96
CA ARG A 104 23.09 -5.18 -16.39
C ARG A 104 23.98 -5.48 -17.61
N SER A 105 24.02 -6.73 -18.06
CA SER A 105 24.73 -7.12 -19.29
C SER A 105 24.02 -6.57 -20.53
N ASP A 106 24.67 -6.63 -21.69
CA ASP A 106 24.10 -6.15 -22.96
C ASP A 106 22.81 -6.86 -23.38
N GLU A 107 22.58 -8.08 -22.90
CA GLU A 107 21.33 -8.83 -23.10
C GLU A 107 20.21 -8.41 -22.13
N GLY A 108 20.60 -7.83 -20.98
CA GLY A 108 19.68 -7.52 -19.91
C GLY A 108 18.80 -6.29 -20.18
N PRO A 109 17.68 -6.14 -19.45
CA PRO A 109 16.82 -4.97 -19.56
C PRO A 109 17.39 -3.72 -18.85
N LEU A 110 18.46 -3.86 -18.05
CA LEU A 110 19.12 -2.78 -17.30
C LEU A 110 20.54 -2.49 -17.82
N SER A 111 20.84 -2.85 -19.06
CA SER A 111 22.12 -2.52 -19.70
C SER A 111 22.30 -1.00 -19.82
N ASN A 112 23.54 -0.52 -19.94
CA ASN A 112 23.83 0.91 -20.10
C ASN A 112 23.18 1.52 -21.37
N ALA A 113 22.96 0.69 -22.40
CA ALA A 113 22.23 1.10 -23.60
C ALA A 113 20.74 1.32 -23.32
N MET A 114 20.16 0.54 -22.40
CA MET A 114 18.74 0.61 -22.04
C MET A 114 18.43 1.62 -20.93
N LEU A 115 19.34 1.80 -19.98
CA LEU A 115 19.08 2.59 -18.77
C LEU A 115 20.33 3.34 -18.30
N ASN A 116 20.26 4.67 -18.29
CA ASN A 116 21.31 5.51 -17.72
C ASN A 116 20.75 6.75 -17.01
N SER A 117 21.59 7.38 -16.18
CA SER A 117 21.21 8.52 -15.33
C SER A 117 20.68 9.74 -16.11
N SER A 118 21.10 9.94 -17.36
CA SER A 118 20.62 11.05 -18.20
C SER A 118 19.15 10.92 -18.58
N GLN A 119 18.57 9.72 -18.43
CA GLN A 119 17.19 9.39 -18.78
C GLN A 119 16.21 9.47 -17.59
N ILE A 120 16.65 9.83 -16.38
CA ILE A 120 15.75 9.95 -15.21
C ILE A 120 14.74 11.08 -15.43
N MET A 121 13.50 10.75 -15.75
CA MET A 121 12.48 11.75 -16.09
C MET A 121 11.90 12.44 -14.86
N ARG A 122 11.69 11.67 -13.80
CA ARG A 122 11.15 12.18 -12.55
C ARG A 122 11.63 11.37 -11.34
N LEU A 123 11.61 12.03 -10.21
CA LEU A 123 11.75 11.45 -8.88
C LEU A 123 10.38 11.37 -8.22
N GLU A 124 10.09 10.28 -7.53
CA GLU A 124 8.84 10.07 -6.79
C GLU A 124 9.15 9.83 -5.31
N LEU A 125 8.67 10.71 -4.43
CA LEU A 125 8.89 10.65 -2.99
C LEU A 125 7.65 10.11 -2.29
N ASN A 126 7.83 9.16 -1.37
CA ASN A 126 6.83 8.77 -0.38
C ASN A 126 7.50 8.69 1.00
N MET A 127 7.06 9.55 1.92
CA MET A 127 7.69 9.73 3.23
C MET A 127 6.65 9.78 4.33
N GLN A 128 6.79 8.97 5.39
CA GLN A 128 6.08 9.22 6.64
C GLN A 128 6.64 10.49 7.30
N VAL A 129 5.78 11.50 7.48
CA VAL A 129 6.17 12.81 8.04
C VAL A 129 5.63 13.03 9.46
N LEU A 130 4.59 12.29 9.84
CA LEU A 130 4.02 12.34 11.18
C LEU A 130 3.67 10.94 11.65
N ARG A 131 3.91 10.69 12.94
CA ARG A 131 3.34 9.55 13.66
C ARG A 131 2.92 9.97 15.06
N LEU A 132 1.62 9.84 15.35
CA LEU A 132 1.04 9.99 16.67
C LEU A 132 0.85 8.61 17.29
N SER A 133 1.20 8.49 18.58
CA SER A 133 1.04 7.26 19.34
C SER A 133 -0.43 6.98 19.68
N ALA A 134 -0.71 5.74 20.11
CA ALA A 134 -2.04 5.36 20.59
C ALA A 134 -2.52 6.18 21.79
N SER A 135 -1.60 6.64 22.66
CA SER A 135 -1.97 7.52 23.78
C SER A 135 -2.40 8.92 23.34
N SER A 136 -1.90 9.40 22.19
CA SER A 136 -2.23 10.72 21.64
C SER A 136 -3.47 10.70 20.75
N ARG A 137 -3.65 9.64 19.96
CA ARG A 137 -4.82 9.46 19.07
C ARG A 137 -5.51 8.15 19.40
N ARG A 138 -6.26 8.13 20.50
CA ARG A 138 -6.84 6.90 21.09
C ARG A 138 -7.92 6.25 20.25
N ASP A 139 -8.73 7.03 19.55
CA ASP A 139 -9.83 6.55 18.72
C ASP A 139 -9.32 5.65 17.59
N PHE A 140 -8.27 6.07 16.89
CA PHE A 140 -7.55 5.25 15.91
C PHE A 140 -6.36 4.47 16.49
N GLY A 141 -6.10 4.61 17.80
CA GLY A 141 -4.88 4.23 18.53
C GLY A 141 -3.60 4.33 17.71
N GLY A 142 -3.45 5.52 17.14
CA GLY A 142 -2.36 5.92 16.29
C GLY A 142 -2.85 6.81 15.16
N HIS A 143 -1.95 7.60 14.60
CA HIS A 143 -2.19 8.31 13.35
C HIS A 143 -0.84 8.47 12.66
N ALA A 144 -0.81 8.28 11.35
CA ALA A 144 0.37 8.52 10.55
C ALA A 144 0.00 9.30 9.30
N GLU A 145 0.90 10.17 8.87
CA GLU A 145 0.74 10.96 7.65
C GLU A 145 1.92 10.71 6.72
N TYR A 146 1.60 10.58 5.44
CA TYR A 146 2.55 10.29 4.39
C TYR A 146 2.51 11.40 3.35
N LEU A 147 3.64 12.08 3.20
CA LEU A 147 3.85 13.11 2.19
C LEU A 147 4.30 12.44 0.89
N LEU A 148 3.58 12.78 -0.18
CA LEU A 148 3.86 12.36 -1.54
C LEU A 148 4.23 13.58 -2.37
N LYS A 149 5.35 13.49 -3.11
CA LYS A 149 5.81 14.53 -4.03
C LYS A 149 6.41 13.92 -5.29
N ILE A 150 6.39 14.69 -6.37
CA ILE A 150 7.19 14.38 -7.57
C ILE A 150 8.12 15.53 -7.92
N PHE A 151 9.25 15.19 -8.53
CA PHE A 151 10.20 16.17 -9.03
C PHE A 151 10.55 15.84 -10.47
N LYS A 152 10.51 16.81 -11.38
CA LYS A 152 10.91 16.64 -12.79
C LYS A 152 12.21 17.37 -13.06
N TRP A 153 13.01 16.84 -13.98
CA TRP A 153 14.26 17.48 -14.38
C TRP A 153 13.99 18.78 -15.14
N ASP A 154 14.55 19.89 -14.66
CA ASP A 154 14.58 21.16 -15.37
C ASP A 154 15.96 21.35 -16.03
N PRO A 155 16.06 21.33 -17.38
CA PRO A 155 17.33 21.51 -18.07
C PRO A 155 17.91 22.92 -17.92
N THR A 156 17.07 23.92 -17.61
CA THR A 156 17.50 25.33 -17.47
C THR A 156 18.34 25.51 -16.21
N THR A 157 17.86 24.97 -15.09
CA THR A 157 18.55 25.04 -13.79
C THR A 157 19.46 23.85 -13.54
N SER A 158 19.41 22.81 -14.38
CA SER A 158 20.11 21.52 -14.17
C SER A 158 19.79 20.90 -12.80
N THR A 159 18.54 20.99 -12.37
CA THR A 159 18.08 20.44 -11.08
C THR A 159 16.73 19.74 -11.23
N PHE A 160 16.40 18.88 -10.27
CA PHE A 160 15.05 18.35 -10.14
C PHE A 160 14.18 19.33 -9.34
N GLN A 161 13.08 19.77 -9.94
CA GLN A 161 12.15 20.74 -9.37
C GLN A 161 10.80 20.09 -9.06
N GLU A 162 10.15 20.53 -7.98
CA GLU A 162 8.82 20.06 -7.62
C GLU A 162 7.84 20.27 -8.79
N SER A 163 6.99 19.28 -9.06
CA SER A 163 6.08 19.31 -10.20
C SER A 163 4.69 18.79 -9.85
N LYS A 164 3.71 19.09 -10.70
CA LYS A 164 2.35 18.60 -10.59
C LYS A 164 2.30 17.08 -10.68
N MET A 165 1.59 16.47 -9.75
CA MET A 165 1.52 15.03 -9.58
C MET A 165 0.42 14.45 -10.47
N GLU A 166 0.77 13.48 -11.32
CA GLU A 166 -0.19 12.82 -12.21
C GLU A 166 -1.42 12.34 -11.42
N ASN A 167 -2.59 12.76 -11.86
CA ASN A 167 -3.90 12.41 -11.30
C ASN A 167 -4.14 12.79 -9.83
N GLN A 168 -3.22 13.46 -9.15
CA GLN A 168 -3.50 13.99 -7.81
C GLN A 168 -4.29 15.29 -7.94
N ILE A 169 -5.59 15.21 -7.68
CA ILE A 169 -6.49 16.37 -7.73
C ILE A 169 -6.08 17.40 -6.68
N ASP A 170 -5.98 18.66 -7.10
CA ASP A 170 -6.00 19.83 -6.23
C ASP A 170 -7.45 20.16 -5.85
N ARG A 171 -7.85 19.64 -4.69
CA ARG A 171 -9.21 19.84 -4.16
C ARG A 171 -9.55 21.32 -4.02
N LYS A 172 -8.60 22.18 -3.64
CA LYS A 172 -8.88 23.62 -3.45
C LYS A 172 -9.20 24.29 -4.79
N VAL A 173 -8.42 23.97 -5.83
CA VAL A 173 -8.64 24.49 -7.18
C VAL A 173 -9.99 24.00 -7.73
N VAL A 174 -10.29 22.70 -7.62
CA VAL A 174 -11.55 22.16 -8.12
C VAL A 174 -12.76 22.73 -7.37
N LEU A 175 -12.68 22.90 -6.04
CA LEU A 175 -13.78 23.48 -5.27
C LEU A 175 -14.08 24.93 -5.64
N ALA A 176 -13.07 25.68 -6.09
CA ALA A 176 -13.24 27.06 -6.54
C ALA A 176 -13.92 27.17 -7.91
N ASP A 177 -13.85 26.13 -8.76
CA ASP A 177 -14.48 26.08 -10.08
C ASP A 177 -14.95 24.66 -10.43
N ARG A 178 -15.96 24.19 -9.68
CA ARG A 178 -16.59 22.89 -9.89
C ARG A 178 -17.18 22.75 -11.30
N PRO A 179 -17.85 23.77 -11.88
CA PRO A 179 -18.41 23.66 -13.23
C PRO A 179 -17.35 23.38 -14.29
N ALA A 180 -16.16 24.00 -14.21
CA ALA A 180 -15.10 23.69 -15.16
C ALA A 180 -14.56 22.26 -15.03
N PHE A 181 -14.45 21.75 -13.80
CA PHE A 181 -14.04 20.36 -13.57
C PHE A 181 -15.08 19.36 -14.07
N ALA A 182 -16.37 19.60 -13.78
CA ALA A 182 -17.49 18.80 -14.27
C ALA A 182 -17.53 18.76 -15.80
N LYS A 183 -17.46 19.94 -16.44
CA LYS A 183 -17.47 20.06 -17.91
C LYS A 183 -16.33 19.30 -18.57
N TRP A 184 -15.16 19.27 -17.94
CA TRP A 184 -14.03 18.48 -18.43
C TRP A 184 -14.25 16.97 -18.20
N LEU A 185 -14.57 16.57 -16.96
CA LEU A 185 -14.58 15.16 -16.56
C LEU A 185 -15.76 14.37 -17.15
N LEU A 186 -16.93 14.97 -17.28
CA LEU A 186 -18.18 14.28 -17.66
C LEU A 186 -18.38 14.18 -19.19
N THR A 187 -17.30 14.23 -19.97
CA THR A 187 -17.33 13.99 -21.41
C THR A 187 -17.28 12.49 -21.71
N ASP A 188 -17.86 12.04 -22.83
CA ASP A 188 -17.84 10.62 -23.23
C ASP A 188 -16.41 10.03 -23.23
N ARG A 189 -15.42 10.82 -23.66
CA ARG A 189 -14.03 10.39 -23.68
C ARG A 189 -13.45 10.18 -22.27
N ASN A 190 -13.69 11.13 -21.37
CA ASN A 190 -13.16 11.03 -20.01
C ASN A 190 -13.90 9.99 -19.16
N LEU A 191 -15.20 9.79 -19.40
CA LEU A 191 -15.94 8.66 -18.82
C LEU A 191 -15.38 7.31 -19.29
N TYR A 192 -15.12 7.17 -20.59
CA TYR A 192 -14.50 5.97 -21.17
C TYR A 192 -13.12 5.66 -20.55
N ASP A 193 -12.29 6.69 -20.37
CA ASP A 193 -10.96 6.54 -19.78
C ASP A 193 -11.00 6.35 -18.26
N LEU A 194 -11.95 6.96 -17.55
CA LEU A 194 -12.15 6.74 -16.12
C LEU A 194 -12.58 5.29 -15.86
N ASP A 195 -13.58 4.80 -16.60
CA ASP A 195 -14.07 3.43 -16.53
C ASP A 195 -12.92 2.42 -16.72
N ARG A 196 -12.07 2.64 -17.73
CA ARG A 196 -10.93 1.77 -18.04
C ARG A 196 -9.69 2.01 -17.17
N GLY A 197 -9.69 3.03 -16.30
CA GLY A 197 -8.58 3.30 -15.39
C GLY A 197 -7.37 3.91 -16.07
N ARG A 198 -7.62 4.66 -17.15
CA ARG A 198 -6.62 5.31 -18.00
C ARG A 198 -6.77 6.83 -18.04
N LEU A 199 -7.73 7.39 -17.29
CA LEU A 199 -7.93 8.83 -17.24
C LEU A 199 -6.63 9.53 -16.80
N VAL A 200 -6.29 10.60 -17.51
CA VAL A 200 -5.22 11.53 -17.17
C VAL A 200 -5.88 12.87 -16.91
N ILE A 201 -5.84 13.31 -15.65
CA ILE A 201 -6.48 14.55 -15.22
C ILE A 201 -5.71 15.74 -15.80
N ASP A 202 -6.46 16.72 -16.34
CA ASP A 202 -5.89 17.94 -16.90
C ASP A 202 -5.01 18.65 -15.86
N ASP A 203 -3.81 19.04 -16.30
CA ASP A 203 -2.77 19.65 -15.46
C ASP A 203 -3.30 20.82 -14.63
N LYS A 204 -4.28 21.60 -15.11
CA LYS A 204 -4.81 22.73 -14.33
C LYS A 204 -5.52 22.32 -13.03
N PHE A 205 -5.98 21.07 -12.92
CA PHE A 205 -6.63 20.53 -11.74
C PHE A 205 -5.68 19.73 -10.82
N LEU A 206 -4.38 19.67 -11.13
CA LEU A 206 -3.42 18.86 -10.38
C LEU A 206 -2.69 19.64 -9.28
N ALA A 207 -2.51 18.98 -8.13
CA ALA A 207 -1.68 19.46 -7.03
C ALA A 207 -0.21 19.07 -7.22
N THR A 208 0.69 19.76 -6.52
CA THR A 208 2.13 19.41 -6.49
C THR A 208 2.53 18.54 -5.29
N SER A 209 1.59 18.34 -4.36
CA SER A 209 1.81 17.58 -3.12
C SER A 209 0.54 16.83 -2.74
N ALA A 210 0.71 15.67 -2.11
CA ALA A 210 -0.37 14.90 -1.51
C ALA A 210 -0.01 14.49 -0.08
N VAL A 211 -1.02 14.43 0.78
CA VAL A 211 -0.90 13.82 2.11
C VAL A 211 -1.95 12.73 2.22
N SER A 212 -1.51 11.55 2.64
CA SER A 212 -2.37 10.39 2.90
C SER A 212 -2.25 9.97 4.35
N VAL A 213 -3.33 9.45 4.94
CA VAL A 213 -3.41 9.17 6.38
C VAL A 213 -3.70 7.70 6.69
N ALA A 214 -3.15 7.20 7.78
CA ALA A 214 -3.42 5.88 8.33
C ALA A 214 -3.61 5.96 9.85
N PRO A 215 -4.30 5.00 10.48
CA PRO A 215 -5.02 3.86 9.90
C PRO A 215 -6.43 4.23 9.39
N GLY A 216 -7.12 3.25 8.78
CA GLY A 216 -8.49 3.38 8.28
C GLY A 216 -8.59 3.71 6.79
N GLY A 217 -7.48 3.64 6.05
CA GLY A 217 -7.36 3.74 4.59
C GLY A 217 -8.53 4.41 3.87
N MET A 218 -9.26 3.62 3.08
CA MET A 218 -10.37 4.10 2.24
C MET A 218 -11.53 4.73 3.01
N ALA A 219 -11.68 4.43 4.31
CA ALA A 219 -12.78 4.93 5.13
C ALA A 219 -12.49 6.33 5.72
N ARG A 220 -11.28 6.86 5.54
CA ARG A 220 -10.87 8.21 6.00
C ARG A 220 -11.18 9.27 4.96
N SER A 221 -11.81 10.37 5.34
CA SER A 221 -12.15 11.46 4.40
C SER A 221 -10.93 12.07 3.72
N GLN A 222 -9.79 12.17 4.42
CA GLN A 222 -8.54 12.69 3.85
C GLN A 222 -8.01 11.82 2.70
N ASN A 223 -8.31 10.52 2.71
CA ASN A 223 -7.96 9.61 1.62
C ASN A 223 -9.03 9.59 0.50
N ASN A 224 -10.08 10.40 0.63
CA ASN A 224 -11.19 10.50 -0.32
C ASN A 224 -11.25 11.90 -0.97
N ILE A 225 -10.24 12.22 -1.78
CA ILE A 225 -10.08 13.54 -2.40
C ILE A 225 -11.24 13.87 -3.35
N ALA A 226 -11.83 12.88 -4.01
CA ALA A 226 -12.96 13.06 -4.91
C ALA A 226 -14.29 13.38 -4.20
N TYR A 227 -14.40 13.06 -2.91
CA TYR A 227 -15.67 13.12 -2.18
C TYR A 227 -16.28 14.53 -2.20
N GLY A 228 -17.50 14.63 -2.73
CA GLY A 228 -18.24 15.89 -2.81
C GLY A 228 -17.57 16.96 -3.68
N LEU A 229 -16.77 16.59 -4.69
CA LEU A 229 -16.25 17.52 -5.71
C LEU A 229 -17.26 17.81 -6.83
N LEU A 230 -18.16 16.87 -7.10
CA LEU A 230 -19.17 16.91 -8.14
C LEU A 230 -20.53 16.56 -7.53
N ASP A 231 -21.60 17.01 -8.17
CA ASP A 231 -22.96 16.66 -7.77
C ASP A 231 -23.32 15.26 -8.30
N ASP A 232 -23.88 14.44 -7.42
CA ASP A 232 -24.22 13.04 -7.74
C ASP A 232 -25.23 12.94 -8.90
N ALA A 233 -26.14 13.91 -9.03
CA ALA A 233 -27.11 13.98 -10.12
C ALA A 233 -26.45 14.20 -11.49
N ASP A 234 -25.39 15.03 -11.54
CA ASP A 234 -24.65 15.27 -12.79
C ASP A 234 -23.86 14.03 -13.20
N ILE A 235 -23.27 13.32 -12.24
CA ILE A 235 -22.57 12.06 -12.49
C ILE A 235 -23.55 11.01 -13.02
N ASP A 236 -24.68 10.80 -12.33
CA ASP A 236 -25.69 9.82 -12.73
C ASP A 236 -26.22 10.11 -14.14
N LYS A 237 -26.57 11.38 -14.41
CA LYS A 237 -26.98 11.80 -15.74
C LYS A 237 -25.92 11.53 -16.80
N ALA A 238 -24.65 11.86 -16.53
CA ALA A 238 -23.58 11.66 -17.49
C ALA A 238 -23.35 10.16 -17.81
N LEU A 239 -23.44 9.29 -16.80
CA LEU A 239 -23.36 7.84 -16.99
C LEU A 239 -24.54 7.29 -17.80
N GLN A 240 -25.76 7.75 -17.51
CA GLN A 240 -26.97 7.36 -18.25
C GLN A 240 -26.92 7.84 -19.71
N ASP A 241 -26.55 9.10 -19.95
CA ASP A 241 -26.39 9.65 -21.29
C ASP A 241 -25.31 8.90 -22.08
N TYR A 242 -24.20 8.53 -21.43
CA TYR A 242 -23.13 7.74 -22.04
C TYR A 242 -23.63 6.38 -22.54
N VAL A 243 -24.41 5.67 -21.72
CA VAL A 243 -25.02 4.38 -22.08
C VAL A 243 -26.13 4.54 -23.11
N ALA A 244 -26.96 5.59 -23.01
CA ALA A 244 -28.05 5.85 -23.95
C ALA A 244 -27.55 6.12 -25.39
N LYS A 245 -26.31 6.60 -25.55
CA LYS A 245 -25.62 6.73 -26.84
C LYS A 245 -25.08 5.41 -27.40
N GLY A 246 -25.29 4.29 -26.70
CA GLY A 246 -24.83 2.96 -27.11
C GLY A 246 -23.42 2.59 -26.63
N ASN A 247 -22.81 3.36 -25.72
CA ASN A 247 -21.51 3.01 -25.15
C ASN A 247 -21.65 2.01 -23.99
N GLU A 248 -20.59 1.23 -23.74
CA GLU A 248 -20.56 0.22 -22.66
C GLU A 248 -19.60 0.62 -21.53
N LEU A 249 -20.11 0.58 -20.30
CA LEU A 249 -19.35 0.74 -19.05
C LEU A 249 -18.92 -0.62 -18.50
N ARG A 250 -17.61 -0.81 -18.27
CA ARG A 250 -17.05 -2.06 -17.75
C ARG A 250 -17.12 -2.14 -16.23
N SER A 251 -16.70 -1.08 -15.55
CA SER A 251 -16.44 -1.04 -14.11
C SER A 251 -17.25 0.03 -13.37
N VAL A 252 -17.39 1.22 -13.96
CA VAL A 252 -18.10 2.35 -13.34
C VAL A 252 -19.55 2.34 -13.79
N LYS A 253 -20.44 1.75 -12.99
CA LYS A 253 -21.87 1.55 -13.33
C LYS A 253 -22.82 2.36 -12.46
N SER A 254 -22.28 3.20 -11.59
CA SER A 254 -23.03 4.01 -10.63
C SER A 254 -22.20 5.22 -10.18
N VAL A 255 -22.85 6.16 -9.51
CA VAL A 255 -22.20 7.30 -8.85
C VAL A 255 -21.16 6.86 -7.82
N ALA A 256 -21.45 5.84 -7.01
CA ALA A 256 -20.50 5.31 -6.03
C ALA A 256 -19.27 4.70 -6.72
N GLY A 257 -19.48 3.93 -7.80
CA GLY A 257 -18.41 3.41 -8.64
C GLY A 257 -17.54 4.51 -9.23
N PHE A 258 -18.17 5.59 -9.72
CA PHE A 258 -17.47 6.75 -10.28
C PHE A 258 -16.60 7.44 -9.22
N ASN A 259 -17.18 7.72 -8.05
CA ASN A 259 -16.49 8.41 -6.95
C ASN A 259 -15.32 7.57 -6.41
N LEU A 260 -15.51 6.27 -6.20
CA LEU A 260 -14.40 5.39 -5.79
C LEU A 260 -13.31 5.37 -6.87
N ARG A 261 -13.69 5.23 -8.14
CA ARG A 261 -12.74 5.17 -9.26
C ARG A 261 -11.90 6.43 -9.39
N LEU A 262 -12.55 7.60 -9.36
CA LEU A 262 -11.89 8.89 -9.41
C LEU A 262 -10.99 9.11 -8.20
N ASN A 263 -11.39 8.60 -7.03
CA ASN A 263 -10.56 8.69 -5.84
C ASN A 263 -9.30 7.81 -5.93
N GLU A 264 -9.45 6.55 -6.31
CA GLU A 264 -8.36 5.57 -6.38
C GLU A 264 -7.32 5.86 -7.46
N MET A 265 -7.64 6.68 -8.46
CA MET A 265 -6.64 7.15 -9.42
C MET A 265 -5.77 8.30 -8.89
N THR A 266 -6.18 8.93 -7.79
CA THR A 266 -5.34 9.94 -7.10
C THR A 266 -4.25 9.25 -6.29
N CYS A 267 -3.13 9.96 -6.07
CA CYS A 267 -2.05 9.45 -5.23
C CYS A 267 -2.55 9.17 -3.80
N THR A 268 -3.26 10.11 -3.19
CA THR A 268 -3.80 9.97 -1.82
C THR A 268 -4.82 8.83 -1.69
N GLY A 269 -5.72 8.64 -2.67
CA GLY A 269 -6.74 7.60 -2.62
C GLY A 269 -6.19 6.19 -2.86
N CYS A 270 -5.25 6.02 -3.79
CA CYS A 270 -4.60 4.72 -4.02
C CYS A 270 -3.72 4.31 -2.82
N HIS A 271 -2.96 5.25 -2.26
CA HIS A 271 -1.85 5.00 -1.35
C HIS A 271 -2.17 4.15 -0.11
N GLN A 272 -3.39 4.28 0.44
CA GLN A 272 -3.83 3.48 1.61
C GLN A 272 -4.87 2.42 1.26
N THR A 273 -5.26 2.30 -0.01
CA THR A 273 -6.18 1.26 -0.48
C THR A 273 -5.39 -0.03 -0.70
N HIS A 274 -5.56 -1.03 0.17
CA HIS A 274 -4.72 -2.25 0.15
C HIS A 274 -3.20 -1.99 0.30
N GLY A 275 -2.78 -0.82 0.77
CA GLY A 275 -1.37 -0.49 1.01
C GLY A 275 -0.87 -0.96 2.39
N ILE A 276 0.41 -1.29 2.52
CA ILE A 276 1.04 -1.64 3.80
C ILE A 276 1.60 -0.36 4.43
N ALA A 277 0.85 0.25 5.36
CA ALA A 277 1.23 1.53 5.96
C ALA A 277 1.60 2.58 4.90
N GLY A 278 0.81 2.69 3.83
CA GLY A 278 1.07 3.60 2.73
C GLY A 278 2.03 3.11 1.64
N PHE A 279 2.58 1.90 1.75
CA PHE A 279 3.51 1.38 0.75
C PHE A 279 2.93 0.18 0.00
N HIS A 280 2.95 0.23 -1.34
CA HIS A 280 2.62 -0.93 -2.17
C HIS A 280 3.81 -1.83 -2.46
N TYR A 281 5.03 -1.29 -2.33
CA TYR A 281 6.28 -2.01 -2.49
C TYR A 281 7.31 -1.48 -1.49
N THR A 282 7.60 -2.29 -0.47
CA THR A 282 8.55 -1.99 0.61
C THR A 282 9.92 -2.60 0.33
N GLY A 283 9.94 -3.65 -0.50
CA GLY A 283 11.07 -4.55 -0.73
C GLY A 283 11.29 -5.50 0.45
N ALA A 284 11.88 -6.66 0.16
CA ALA A 284 12.26 -7.61 1.20
C ALA A 284 13.57 -7.16 1.84
N ASP A 285 13.74 -7.51 3.11
CA ASP A 285 15.01 -7.36 3.81
C ASP A 285 15.92 -8.56 3.50
N PRO A 286 17.25 -8.33 3.42
CA PRO A 286 18.20 -9.42 3.23
C PRO A 286 18.19 -10.36 4.43
N ALA A 287 18.68 -11.59 4.25
CA ALA A 287 18.77 -12.57 5.34
C ALA A 287 19.65 -12.12 6.52
N SER A 288 20.53 -11.14 6.30
CA SER A 288 21.37 -10.51 7.33
C SER A 288 20.61 -9.54 8.24
N GLU A 289 19.44 -9.03 7.82
CA GLU A 289 18.62 -8.17 8.67
C GLU A 289 18.06 -8.98 9.84
N PRO A 290 18.18 -8.48 11.09
CA PRO A 290 17.64 -9.20 12.23
C PRO A 290 16.14 -9.46 12.07
N ARG A 291 15.73 -10.74 12.14
CA ARG A 291 14.35 -11.17 11.86
C ARG A 291 13.26 -10.45 12.66
N ARG A 292 13.60 -9.96 13.86
CA ARG A 292 12.71 -9.12 14.68
C ARG A 292 12.22 -7.84 13.99
N ASN A 293 12.90 -7.41 12.94
CA ASN A 293 12.67 -6.17 12.21
C ASN A 293 12.56 -6.41 10.69
N ALA A 294 12.64 -7.66 10.21
CA ALA A 294 12.79 -7.99 8.79
C ALA A 294 11.44 -8.22 8.10
N VAL A 295 11.24 -7.54 6.97
CA VAL A 295 10.13 -7.72 6.03
C VAL A 295 10.50 -8.82 5.02
N ILE A 296 9.62 -9.81 4.83
CA ILE A 296 9.89 -10.90 3.86
C ILE A 296 9.00 -10.84 2.62
N VAL A 297 7.80 -10.27 2.74
CA VAL A 297 6.92 -10.06 1.59
C VAL A 297 7.15 -8.63 1.09
N PRO A 298 7.71 -8.45 -0.12
CA PRO A 298 8.21 -7.15 -0.58
C PRO A 298 7.12 -6.16 -1.02
N GLY A 299 5.86 -6.60 -1.12
CA GLY A 299 4.77 -5.83 -1.69
C GLY A 299 3.44 -6.07 -0.99
N SER A 300 2.49 -5.19 -1.29
CA SER A 300 1.09 -5.31 -0.86
C SER A 300 0.31 -6.37 -1.63
N ALA A 301 -0.85 -6.78 -1.12
CA ALA A 301 -1.75 -7.71 -1.82
C ALA A 301 -2.11 -7.21 -3.23
N VAL A 302 -2.48 -5.93 -3.37
CA VAL A 302 -2.80 -5.32 -4.67
C VAL A 302 -1.60 -5.32 -5.64
N PHE A 303 -0.36 -5.21 -5.12
CA PHE A 303 0.83 -5.31 -5.96
C PHE A 303 0.96 -6.71 -6.59
N PHE A 304 0.79 -7.77 -5.81
CA PHE A 304 0.88 -9.14 -6.32
C PHE A 304 -0.32 -9.50 -7.21
N ALA A 305 -1.52 -9.07 -6.84
CA ALA A 305 -2.73 -9.35 -7.59
C ALA A 305 -2.73 -8.72 -9.00
N ASP A 306 -1.98 -7.64 -9.20
CA ASP A 306 -1.84 -6.96 -10.50
C ASP A 306 -0.74 -7.58 -11.39
N LEU A 307 0.11 -8.47 -10.87
CA LEU A 307 1.21 -9.07 -11.63
C LEU A 307 0.75 -9.85 -12.88
N PRO A 308 -0.33 -10.67 -12.85
CA PRO A 308 -0.79 -11.36 -14.05
C PRO A 308 -1.18 -10.40 -15.18
N ARG A 309 -1.87 -9.29 -14.86
CA ARG A 309 -2.21 -8.26 -15.84
C ARG A 309 -0.97 -7.61 -16.44
N ARG A 310 0.00 -7.24 -15.61
CA ARG A 310 1.25 -6.62 -16.08
C ARG A 310 2.06 -7.60 -16.95
N ARG A 311 2.07 -8.88 -16.59
CA ARG A 311 2.72 -9.93 -17.39
C ARG A 311 2.07 -10.04 -18.77
N ALA A 312 0.74 -10.09 -18.85
CA ALA A 312 0.03 -10.15 -20.13
C ALA A 312 0.38 -8.96 -21.04
N ILE A 313 0.49 -7.75 -20.48
CA ILE A 313 0.91 -6.55 -21.24
C ILE A 313 2.33 -6.71 -21.81
N VAL A 314 3.27 -7.25 -21.03
CA VAL A 314 4.63 -7.51 -21.51
C VAL A 314 4.63 -8.60 -22.59
N GLU A 315 3.83 -9.65 -22.43
CA GLU A 315 3.69 -10.71 -23.44
C GLU A 315 3.10 -10.19 -24.76
N ASP A 316 2.06 -9.36 -24.70
CA ASP A 316 1.47 -8.69 -25.87
C ASP A 316 2.47 -7.79 -26.59
N PHE A 317 3.21 -6.96 -25.84
CA PHE A 317 4.28 -6.16 -26.43
C PHE A 317 5.35 -7.02 -27.09
N ALA A 318 5.79 -8.12 -26.44
CA ALA A 318 6.80 -9.02 -26.97
C ALA A 318 6.36 -9.69 -28.29
N ALA A 319 5.07 -9.95 -28.44
CA ALA A 319 4.45 -10.46 -29.66
C ALA A 319 4.24 -9.39 -30.75
N GLY A 320 4.54 -8.11 -30.47
CA GLY A 320 4.30 -7.00 -31.39
C GLY A 320 2.84 -6.53 -31.43
N GLY A 321 2.03 -6.93 -30.45
CA GLY A 321 0.62 -6.56 -30.34
C GLY A 321 0.38 -5.19 -29.70
N HIS A 322 -0.90 -4.85 -29.52
CA HIS A 322 -1.36 -3.66 -28.81
C HIS A 322 -2.02 -4.05 -27.48
N PRO A 323 -1.36 -3.84 -26.33
CA PRO A 323 -1.86 -4.33 -25.05
C PRO A 323 -3.17 -3.67 -24.59
N ASP A 324 -4.01 -4.43 -23.88
CA ASP A 324 -5.12 -3.86 -23.11
C ASP A 324 -4.60 -3.23 -21.82
N PHE A 325 -4.43 -1.90 -21.83
CA PHE A 325 -4.02 -1.14 -20.65
C PHE A 325 -5.12 -0.95 -19.61
N SER A 326 -6.34 -1.45 -19.83
CA SER A 326 -7.40 -1.32 -18.83
C SER A 326 -7.03 -2.00 -17.51
N ARG A 327 -7.38 -1.35 -16.41
CA ARG A 327 -7.14 -1.82 -15.04
C ARG A 327 -8.45 -1.81 -14.28
N GLY A 328 -8.71 -2.78 -13.40
CA GLY A 328 -9.81 -2.71 -12.43
C GLY A 328 -9.59 -1.66 -11.34
N PHE A 329 -10.45 -1.62 -10.34
CA PHE A 329 -10.28 -0.79 -9.14
C PHE A 329 -8.97 -1.13 -8.40
N ALA A 330 -8.44 -0.19 -7.62
CA ALA A 330 -7.28 -0.44 -6.76
C ALA A 330 -7.67 -1.32 -5.56
N ALA A 331 -8.88 -1.14 -5.03
CA ALA A 331 -9.39 -1.92 -3.91
C ALA A 331 -9.69 -3.39 -4.24
N ARG A 332 -9.78 -3.75 -5.52
CA ARG A 332 -10.12 -5.11 -5.92
C ARG A 332 -9.54 -5.46 -7.29
N PRO A 333 -8.88 -6.63 -7.46
CA PRO A 333 -8.40 -7.02 -8.78
C PRO A 333 -9.55 -7.17 -9.76
N ASP A 334 -9.26 -6.93 -11.03
CA ASP A 334 -10.22 -7.10 -12.12
C ASP A 334 -10.75 -8.55 -12.15
N ALA A 335 -12.05 -8.72 -12.37
CA ALA A 335 -12.69 -10.04 -12.42
C ALA A 335 -12.09 -10.96 -13.48
N LYS A 336 -11.53 -10.40 -14.57
CA LYS A 336 -10.81 -11.19 -15.59
C LYS A 336 -9.57 -11.91 -15.04
N LEU A 337 -9.07 -11.50 -13.87
CA LEU A 337 -7.89 -12.10 -13.21
C LEU A 337 -8.27 -13.19 -12.19
N ALA A 338 -9.56 -13.46 -11.96
CA ALA A 338 -10.00 -14.41 -10.94
C ALA A 338 -9.38 -15.80 -11.12
N GLU A 339 -9.37 -16.33 -12.35
CA GLU A 339 -8.78 -17.65 -12.62
C GLU A 339 -7.25 -17.65 -12.45
N ALA A 340 -6.57 -16.59 -12.87
CA ALA A 340 -5.11 -16.46 -12.71
C ALA A 340 -4.68 -16.33 -11.24
N LEU A 341 -5.60 -15.95 -10.35
CA LEU A 341 -5.37 -15.77 -8.91
C LEU A 341 -5.98 -16.91 -8.07
N LYS A 342 -6.53 -17.95 -8.72
CA LYS A 342 -7.15 -19.09 -8.05
C LYS A 342 -6.14 -19.80 -7.13
N GLY A 343 -6.61 -20.17 -5.94
CA GLY A 343 -5.76 -20.79 -4.91
C GLY A 343 -4.88 -19.80 -4.15
N THR A 344 -5.12 -18.49 -4.27
CA THR A 344 -4.47 -17.44 -3.49
C THR A 344 -5.52 -16.60 -2.76
N ASP A 345 -5.13 -15.88 -1.72
CA ASP A 345 -5.99 -14.91 -1.03
C ASP A 345 -6.04 -13.54 -1.76
N LEU A 346 -5.39 -13.41 -2.92
CA LEU A 346 -5.18 -12.12 -3.61
C LEU A 346 -6.42 -11.58 -4.34
N TYR A 347 -7.39 -12.44 -4.65
CA TYR A 347 -8.62 -12.03 -5.33
C TYR A 347 -9.78 -11.79 -4.35
N ASN A 348 -10.28 -12.85 -3.72
CA ASN A 348 -11.45 -12.81 -2.83
C ASN A 348 -11.22 -13.53 -1.49
N GLY A 349 -9.98 -13.88 -1.18
CA GLY A 349 -9.65 -14.62 0.03
C GLY A 349 -9.56 -13.73 1.27
N TRP A 350 -9.01 -14.31 2.33
CA TRP A 350 -8.98 -13.66 3.64
C TRP A 350 -8.25 -12.31 3.59
N GLY A 351 -8.84 -11.27 4.18
CA GLY A 351 -8.28 -9.92 4.20
C GLY A 351 -8.51 -9.09 2.93
N SER A 352 -9.12 -9.66 1.89
CA SER A 352 -9.55 -8.91 0.69
C SER A 352 -10.65 -7.90 1.03
N ILE A 353 -10.69 -6.75 0.35
CA ILE A 353 -11.83 -5.82 0.43
C ILE A 353 -13.03 -6.45 -0.27
N CYS A 354 -14.20 -6.32 0.34
CA CYS A 354 -15.47 -6.86 -0.14
C CYS A 354 -16.58 -5.82 -0.02
N TYR A 355 -17.72 -6.13 -0.64
CA TYR A 355 -18.90 -5.28 -0.62
C TYR A 355 -20.15 -6.09 -0.25
N SER A 356 -20.96 -5.55 0.65
CA SER A 356 -22.19 -6.19 1.17
C SER A 356 -23.50 -5.50 0.71
N GLY A 357 -23.39 -4.42 -0.07
CA GLY A 357 -24.55 -3.69 -0.60
C GLY A 357 -25.04 -4.23 -1.96
N LYS A 358 -25.76 -3.38 -2.70
CA LYS A 358 -26.40 -3.72 -3.99
C LYS A 358 -25.93 -2.89 -5.19
N ASP A 359 -24.93 -2.03 -5.01
CA ASP A 359 -24.38 -1.21 -6.10
C ASP A 359 -23.81 -2.06 -7.26
N ALA A 360 -24.22 -1.74 -8.48
CA ALA A 360 -23.89 -2.49 -9.69
C ALA A 360 -22.38 -2.47 -10.04
N SER A 361 -21.63 -1.47 -9.57
CA SER A 361 -20.18 -1.36 -9.78
C SER A 361 -19.40 -2.36 -8.93
N PHE A 362 -19.97 -2.80 -7.80
CA PHE A 362 -19.29 -3.63 -6.79
C PHE A 362 -19.94 -5.00 -6.57
N LYS A 363 -20.97 -5.35 -7.36
CA LYS A 363 -21.77 -6.57 -7.20
C LYS A 363 -20.96 -7.87 -7.12
N ASP A 364 -19.78 -7.91 -7.77
CA ASP A 364 -18.92 -9.09 -7.85
C ASP A 364 -17.83 -9.12 -6.75
N TRP A 365 -17.85 -8.17 -5.80
CA TRP A 365 -16.85 -8.07 -4.73
C TRP A 365 -17.24 -8.92 -3.53
N SER A 366 -17.50 -10.20 -3.79
CA SER A 366 -17.84 -11.20 -2.78
C SER A 366 -16.58 -11.75 -2.08
N CYS A 367 -16.78 -12.45 -0.98
CA CYS A 367 -15.73 -13.22 -0.34
C CYS A 367 -15.74 -14.67 -0.85
N GLY A 368 -14.56 -15.30 -0.81
CA GLY A 368 -14.42 -16.72 -1.15
C GLY A 368 -15.17 -17.64 -0.18
N GLU A 369 -15.13 -18.93 -0.47
CA GLU A 369 -15.80 -19.94 0.35
C GLU A 369 -15.38 -19.87 1.82
N SER A 370 -16.33 -20.10 2.74
CA SER A 370 -16.12 -20.02 4.19
C SER A 370 -15.73 -18.63 4.74
N LEU A 371 -15.83 -17.59 3.93
CA LEU A 371 -15.61 -16.20 4.32
C LEU A 371 -16.87 -15.36 4.15
N ARG A 372 -16.97 -14.28 4.92
CA ARG A 372 -17.99 -13.24 4.79
C ARG A 372 -17.40 -11.86 4.74
N CYS A 373 -18.20 -10.92 4.27
CA CYS A 373 -17.87 -9.51 4.30
C CYS A 373 -18.17 -8.89 5.67
N ALA A 374 -17.20 -8.23 6.29
CA ALA A 374 -17.35 -7.59 7.59
C ALA A 374 -16.90 -6.12 7.58
N GLY A 375 -17.76 -5.21 8.04
CA GLY A 375 -17.47 -3.78 8.18
C GLY A 375 -16.54 -3.48 9.36
N VAL A 376 -15.23 -3.60 9.16
CA VAL A 376 -14.22 -3.29 10.20
C VAL A 376 -14.10 -1.78 10.46
N HIS A 377 -14.09 -1.01 9.36
CA HIS A 377 -14.03 0.44 9.32
C HIS A 377 -15.14 0.95 8.38
N GLU A 378 -16.40 0.77 8.78
CA GLU A 378 -17.50 1.30 7.97
C GLU A 378 -17.40 2.82 7.83
N SER A 379 -17.97 3.37 6.76
CA SER A 379 -17.95 4.80 6.52
C SER A 379 -19.15 5.20 5.66
N ASP A 380 -19.73 6.36 5.94
CA ASP A 380 -20.76 6.97 5.09
C ASP A 380 -20.20 7.35 3.70
N ILE A 381 -18.87 7.48 3.55
CA ILE A 381 -18.23 7.78 2.26
C ILE A 381 -18.30 6.57 1.31
N HIS A 382 -18.12 5.36 1.86
CA HIS A 382 -18.13 4.09 1.12
C HIS A 382 -18.98 3.06 1.88
N PRO A 383 -20.32 3.22 1.90
CA PRO A 383 -21.18 2.35 2.67
C PRO A 383 -21.17 0.92 2.13
N GLY A 384 -21.25 -0.07 3.03
CA GLY A 384 -21.31 -1.49 2.66
C GLY A 384 -19.97 -2.15 2.35
N PHE A 385 -18.87 -1.40 2.30
CA PHE A 385 -17.52 -1.96 2.17
C PHE A 385 -17.05 -2.61 3.46
N GLY A 386 -16.28 -3.68 3.31
CA GLY A 386 -15.72 -4.43 4.42
C GLY A 386 -14.48 -5.22 4.03
N THR A 387 -14.13 -6.15 4.90
CA THR A 387 -13.02 -7.08 4.72
C THR A 387 -13.52 -8.51 4.77
N CYS A 388 -12.98 -9.38 3.92
CA CYS A 388 -13.26 -10.81 3.96
C CYS A 388 -12.64 -11.45 5.21
N VAL A 389 -13.50 -12.03 6.05
CA VAL A 389 -13.15 -12.65 7.33
C VAL A 389 -13.85 -13.99 7.45
N SER A 390 -13.43 -14.83 8.38
CA SER A 390 -14.00 -16.17 8.56
C SER A 390 -15.49 -16.14 8.92
N GLU A 391 -16.27 -17.03 8.29
CA GLU A 391 -17.73 -17.14 8.48
C GLU A 391 -18.09 -18.01 9.69
N ALA A 392 -17.65 -19.27 9.70
CA ALA A 392 -18.12 -20.28 10.65
C ALA A 392 -17.63 -20.05 12.10
N ALA A 393 -16.42 -19.53 12.27
CA ALA A 393 -15.84 -19.15 13.56
C ALA A 393 -14.71 -18.15 13.35
N THR A 394 -14.44 -17.31 14.34
CA THR A 394 -13.30 -16.37 14.29
C THR A 394 -11.98 -17.14 14.28
N ALA A 395 -11.19 -16.97 13.22
CA ALA A 395 -9.89 -17.59 13.04
C ALA A 395 -8.75 -16.66 13.46
N VAL A 396 -7.54 -17.22 13.62
CA VAL A 396 -6.35 -16.38 13.89
C VAL A 396 -6.15 -15.36 12.76
N GLY A 397 -6.01 -14.09 13.12
CA GLY A 397 -5.89 -12.95 12.21
C GLY A 397 -7.16 -12.10 12.08
N ASP A 398 -8.35 -12.70 12.27
CA ASP A 398 -9.62 -11.99 12.07
C ASP A 398 -9.73 -10.74 12.96
N PRO A 399 -10.38 -9.66 12.48
CA PRO A 399 -10.65 -8.48 13.29
C PRO A 399 -11.53 -8.83 14.49
N VAL A 400 -11.29 -8.12 15.59
CA VAL A 400 -11.96 -8.31 16.89
C VAL A 400 -12.52 -6.99 17.45
N GLU A 401 -12.27 -5.88 16.77
CA GLU A 401 -12.93 -4.59 16.99
C GLU A 401 -13.59 -4.18 15.67
N PHE A 402 -14.85 -3.72 15.73
CA PHE A 402 -15.60 -3.24 14.58
C PHE A 402 -16.12 -1.85 14.90
N GLY A 403 -16.41 -1.05 13.88
CA GLY A 403 -16.77 0.35 14.07
C GLY A 403 -16.99 1.09 12.77
N GLU A 404 -17.35 2.34 12.95
CA GLU A 404 -17.65 3.27 11.88
C GLU A 404 -16.74 4.50 12.00
N ILE A 405 -16.15 4.93 10.89
CA ILE A 405 -15.46 6.22 10.80
C ILE A 405 -16.49 7.29 10.48
N LYS A 406 -16.76 8.14 11.47
CA LYS A 406 -17.62 9.31 11.33
C LYS A 406 -16.79 10.51 10.93
N MET A 407 -17.25 11.25 9.93
CA MET A 407 -16.65 12.49 9.47
C MET A 407 -17.55 13.66 9.87
N SER A 408 -17.04 14.59 10.70
CA SER A 408 -17.79 15.83 11.01
C SER A 408 -17.58 16.91 9.94
N SER A 409 -16.38 16.96 9.39
CA SER A 409 -16.00 17.76 8.23
C SER A 409 -14.86 17.04 7.51
N TRP A 410 -14.63 17.35 6.24
CA TRP A 410 -13.51 16.76 5.49
C TRP A 410 -12.19 17.00 6.24
N GLY A 411 -11.44 15.93 6.52
CA GLY A 411 -10.22 16.01 7.32
C GLY A 411 -10.40 15.71 8.81
N SER A 412 -11.62 15.74 9.31
CA SER A 412 -11.96 15.54 10.72
C SER A 412 -12.71 14.21 10.91
N ASP A 413 -11.94 13.12 10.83
CA ASP A 413 -12.44 11.76 11.03
C ASP A 413 -12.31 11.31 12.49
N LYS A 414 -13.29 10.53 12.96
CA LYS A 414 -13.27 9.85 14.26
C LYS A 414 -13.71 8.40 14.10
N TYR A 415 -12.93 7.46 14.62
CA TYR A 415 -13.33 6.04 14.64
C TYR A 415 -14.22 5.74 15.86
N CYS A 416 -15.47 5.42 15.59
CA CYS A 416 -16.52 5.09 16.54
C CYS A 416 -16.73 3.57 16.57
N ARG A 417 -16.18 2.91 17.59
CA ARG A 417 -16.32 1.46 17.76
C ARG A 417 -17.77 1.06 18.05
N LEU A 418 -18.18 -0.09 17.56
CA LEU A 418 -19.40 -0.78 17.98
C LEU A 418 -19.18 -1.32 19.40
N SER A 419 -19.39 -0.47 20.41
CA SER A 419 -19.31 -0.86 21.82
C SER A 419 -20.20 0.04 22.66
N PRO A 420 -20.76 -0.43 23.80
CA PRO A 420 -21.60 0.42 24.65
C PRO A 420 -20.92 1.73 25.10
N ALA A 421 -19.59 1.71 25.31
CA ALA A 421 -18.82 2.85 25.76
C ALA A 421 -18.75 3.98 24.71
N THR A 422 -18.70 3.63 23.43
CA THR A 422 -18.60 4.59 22.31
C THR A 422 -19.94 4.85 21.63
N ALA A 423 -20.90 3.94 21.76
CA ALA A 423 -22.19 3.99 21.08
C ALA A 423 -22.96 5.29 21.35
N LYS A 424 -23.08 5.67 22.63
CA LYS A 424 -23.76 6.91 23.03
C LYS A 424 -23.04 8.16 22.50
N ALA A 425 -21.71 8.21 22.59
CA ALA A 425 -20.92 9.37 22.20
C ALA A 425 -20.79 9.55 20.67
N CYS A 426 -21.16 8.53 19.89
CA CYS A 426 -21.09 8.53 18.45
C CYS A 426 -22.46 8.36 17.77
N ALA A 427 -23.55 8.29 18.55
CA ALA A 427 -24.90 8.04 18.05
C ALA A 427 -25.00 6.82 17.11
N ILE A 428 -24.24 5.75 17.42
CA ILE A 428 -24.31 4.49 16.66
C ILE A 428 -25.11 3.45 17.44
N ASP A 429 -25.83 2.60 16.73
CA ASP A 429 -26.62 1.53 17.32
C ASP A 429 -25.69 0.40 17.83
N PRO A 430 -25.60 0.18 19.17
CA PRO A 430 -24.79 -0.90 19.71
C PRO A 430 -25.33 -2.28 19.37
N ALA A 431 -26.58 -2.44 18.92
CA ALA A 431 -27.11 -3.73 18.46
C ALA A 431 -26.44 -4.23 17.17
N ARG A 432 -25.73 -3.35 16.46
CA ARG A 432 -24.84 -3.72 15.34
C ARG A 432 -23.56 -4.42 15.80
N ASP A 433 -23.20 -4.32 17.09
CA ASP A 433 -22.10 -5.08 17.71
C ASP A 433 -22.48 -6.56 17.85
N LYS A 434 -22.58 -7.26 16.73
CA LYS A 434 -22.55 -8.73 16.72
C LYS A 434 -21.12 -9.14 17.02
N LYS A 435 -20.68 -9.00 18.29
CA LYS A 435 -19.40 -9.55 18.74
C LYS A 435 -19.31 -10.97 18.20
N PRO A 436 -18.29 -11.29 17.40
CA PRO A 436 -18.13 -12.65 16.93
C PRO A 436 -18.19 -13.58 18.14
N VAL A 437 -18.73 -14.79 17.98
CA VAL A 437 -18.65 -15.80 19.03
C VAL A 437 -17.18 -16.23 19.14
N ILE A 438 -16.38 -15.47 19.90
CA ILE A 438 -14.98 -15.79 20.13
C ILE A 438 -14.96 -16.89 21.20
N LYS A 439 -14.71 -18.13 20.78
CA LYS A 439 -14.40 -19.22 21.71
C LYS A 439 -13.00 -18.97 22.30
N LEU A 440 -12.96 -18.25 23.43
CA LEU A 440 -11.74 -17.64 24.00
C LEU A 440 -10.77 -18.61 24.70
N ALA A 441 -11.08 -19.90 24.82
CA ALA A 441 -10.17 -20.84 25.49
C ALA A 441 -8.85 -20.94 24.69
N GLY A 442 -7.76 -20.40 25.26
CA GLY A 442 -6.44 -20.36 24.61
C GLY A 442 -6.25 -19.25 23.56
N TYR A 443 -7.24 -18.37 23.37
CA TYR A 443 -7.18 -17.25 22.43
C TYR A 443 -7.12 -15.90 23.16
N GLY A 444 -6.56 -14.90 22.50
CA GLY A 444 -6.58 -13.52 22.98
C GLY A 444 -6.73 -12.54 21.84
N ALA A 445 -7.07 -11.29 22.17
CA ALA A 445 -7.11 -10.19 21.21
C ALA A 445 -5.79 -9.40 21.26
N ALA A 446 -5.29 -9.00 20.08
CA ALA A 446 -4.36 -7.89 19.94
C ALA A 446 -5.15 -6.68 19.44
N ARG A 447 -5.67 -5.91 20.38
CA ARG A 447 -6.61 -4.80 20.14
C ARG A 447 -6.20 -3.57 20.96
N GLN A 448 -6.76 -2.40 20.68
CA GLN A 448 -6.31 -1.15 21.31
C GLN A 448 -6.75 -0.99 22.76
N ARG A 449 -7.79 -1.72 23.21
CA ARG A 449 -8.35 -1.60 24.58
C ARG A 449 -8.73 -0.14 24.89
N TYR A 450 -9.43 0.49 23.95
CA TYR A 450 -9.86 1.89 24.07
C TYR A 450 -10.64 2.16 25.38
N ASP A 451 -11.35 1.15 25.86
CA ASP A 451 -12.14 1.10 27.09
C ASP A 451 -11.32 1.21 28.38
N ASN A 452 -10.00 0.97 28.33
CA ASN A 452 -9.14 1.05 29.51
C ASN A 452 -7.98 2.07 29.28
N PRO A 453 -8.10 3.31 29.77
CA PRO A 453 -7.07 4.34 29.61
C PRO A 453 -5.72 4.00 30.25
N GLU A 454 -5.69 3.10 31.24
CA GLU A 454 -4.47 2.64 31.90
C GLU A 454 -3.73 1.60 31.06
N GLN A 455 -4.45 0.83 30.22
CA GLN A 455 -3.86 -0.11 29.28
C GLN A 455 -3.37 0.61 28.03
N LYS A 456 -2.09 1.02 28.06
CA LYS A 456 -1.33 1.49 26.90
C LYS A 456 -0.96 0.36 25.93
N THR A 457 -1.90 -0.53 25.62
CA THR A 457 -1.64 -1.62 24.68
C THR A 457 -1.51 -1.06 23.27
N GLY A 458 -0.44 -1.44 22.56
CA GLY A 458 -0.14 -0.90 21.23
C GLY A 458 -0.99 -1.43 20.07
N GLY A 459 -2.20 -1.95 20.30
CA GLY A 459 -3.01 -2.57 19.25
C GLY A 459 -3.31 -1.64 18.06
N PHE A 460 -3.86 -2.20 16.99
CA PHE A 460 -4.33 -1.46 15.81
C PHE A 460 -5.87 -1.36 15.79
N PRO A 461 -6.49 -0.39 15.09
CA PRO A 461 -7.93 -0.42 14.84
C PRO A 461 -8.31 -1.71 14.11
N GLY A 462 -9.50 -2.22 14.37
CA GLY A 462 -9.89 -3.57 13.93
C GLY A 462 -9.29 -4.71 14.78
N GLY A 463 -8.04 -4.55 15.22
CA GLY A 463 -7.29 -5.56 15.96
C GLY A 463 -7.12 -6.89 15.18
N MET A 464 -6.59 -7.89 15.87
CA MET A 464 -6.60 -9.27 15.39
C MET A 464 -6.88 -10.26 16.53
N LEU A 465 -7.55 -11.37 16.21
CA LEU A 465 -7.54 -12.57 17.03
C LEU A 465 -6.18 -13.24 16.92
N ARG A 466 -5.64 -13.70 18.05
CA ARG A 466 -4.38 -14.44 18.13
C ARG A 466 -4.49 -15.60 19.10
N LYS A 467 -3.61 -16.60 18.96
CA LYS A 467 -3.43 -17.60 20.01
C LYS A 467 -2.61 -17.03 21.17
N ALA A 468 -2.91 -17.44 22.39
CA ALA A 468 -2.19 -16.97 23.58
C ALA A 468 -0.75 -17.52 23.66
N SER A 469 -0.52 -18.74 23.18
CA SER A 469 0.79 -19.39 23.08
C SER A 469 1.06 -19.90 21.66
N CYS A 470 2.24 -20.48 21.44
CA CYS A 470 2.62 -21.10 20.17
C CYS A 470 2.38 -22.61 20.09
N ASP A 471 1.71 -23.18 21.09
CA ASP A 471 1.44 -24.62 21.13
C ASP A 471 0.22 -24.95 20.29
N LYS A 472 0.19 -26.10 19.59
CA LYS A 472 -0.98 -26.61 18.84
C LYS A 472 -1.62 -25.55 17.91
N LEU A 473 -0.80 -24.84 17.14
CA LEU A 473 -1.29 -23.77 16.26
C LEU A 473 -2.19 -24.33 15.15
N PRO A 474 -3.30 -23.65 14.80
CA PRO A 474 -4.10 -24.04 13.65
C PRO A 474 -3.37 -23.77 12.33
N ASP A 475 -3.92 -24.26 11.22
CA ASP A 475 -3.24 -24.28 9.92
C ASP A 475 -2.99 -22.88 9.34
N GLU A 476 -3.85 -21.92 9.64
CA GLU A 476 -3.70 -20.53 9.23
C GLU A 476 -2.69 -19.74 10.09
N ALA A 477 -2.19 -20.32 11.18
CA ALA A 477 -1.34 -19.64 12.15
C ALA A 477 0.13 -20.09 12.13
N THR A 478 1.02 -19.21 12.56
CA THR A 478 2.45 -19.47 12.81
C THR A 478 2.87 -18.79 14.11
N CYS A 479 3.94 -19.26 14.74
CA CYS A 479 4.48 -18.61 15.93
C CYS A 479 5.16 -17.28 15.57
N GLY A 480 4.89 -16.22 16.32
CA GLY A 480 5.53 -14.93 16.17
C GLY A 480 5.62 -14.18 17.49
N ARG A 481 6.12 -12.94 17.43
CA ARG A 481 6.21 -12.03 18.58
C ARG A 481 5.32 -10.81 18.40
N LEU A 482 4.68 -10.38 19.48
CA LEU A 482 3.91 -9.14 19.55
C LEU A 482 4.38 -8.27 20.70
N ALA A 483 4.23 -6.96 20.55
CA ALA A 483 4.40 -6.01 21.64
C ALA A 483 3.47 -6.36 22.83
N LYS A 484 4.01 -6.34 24.05
CA LYS A 484 3.23 -6.34 25.29
C LYS A 484 3.17 -4.93 25.90
N THR A 485 2.38 -4.76 26.95
CA THR A 485 2.26 -3.50 27.70
C THR A 485 3.64 -2.95 28.05
N GLY A 486 3.85 -1.65 27.83
CA GLY A 486 5.13 -0.97 28.06
C GLY A 486 6.04 -0.85 26.84
N PHE A 487 5.78 -1.56 25.73
CA PHE A 487 6.61 -1.47 24.52
C PHE A 487 6.68 -0.05 23.94
N ASN A 488 5.54 0.62 23.78
CA ASN A 488 5.50 1.98 23.26
C ASN A 488 6.19 2.99 24.19
N ASP A 489 6.03 2.83 25.51
CA ASP A 489 6.71 3.68 26.51
C ASP A 489 8.23 3.45 26.47
N CYS A 490 8.68 2.20 26.30
CA CYS A 490 10.08 1.86 26.12
C CYS A 490 10.68 2.59 24.92
N ILE A 491 10.04 2.51 23.75
CA ILE A 491 10.49 3.21 22.53
C ILE A 491 10.43 4.74 22.72
N ALA A 492 9.35 5.26 23.30
CA ALA A 492 9.19 6.70 23.54
C ALA A 492 10.24 7.26 24.50
N SER A 493 10.72 6.45 25.45
CA SER A 493 11.80 6.81 26.39
C SER A 493 13.19 6.82 25.76
N GLY A 494 13.31 6.56 24.45
CA GLY A 494 14.58 6.55 23.73
C GLY A 494 15.46 5.34 24.03
N LYS A 495 14.90 4.29 24.64
CA LYS A 495 15.61 3.02 24.82
C LYS A 495 15.75 2.31 23.48
N ASP A 496 16.83 1.55 23.34
CA ASP A 496 17.13 0.79 22.13
C ASP A 496 15.98 -0.18 21.76
N HIS A 497 15.70 -0.26 20.46
CA HIS A 497 14.64 -1.09 19.91
C HIS A 497 14.89 -2.58 20.16
N LYS A 498 16.15 -3.05 20.16
CA LYS A 498 16.46 -4.45 20.48
C LYS A 498 16.15 -4.74 21.95
N PHE A 499 16.47 -3.84 22.87
CA PHE A 499 16.05 -3.93 24.28
C PHE A 499 14.51 -3.95 24.39
N CYS A 500 13.82 -2.99 23.76
CA CYS A 500 12.36 -2.94 23.84
C CYS A 500 11.70 -4.19 23.24
N THR A 501 12.24 -4.72 22.15
CA THR A 501 11.73 -5.94 21.52
C THR A 501 12.00 -7.17 22.39
N LYS A 502 13.17 -7.26 23.03
CA LYS A 502 13.49 -8.36 23.93
C LYS A 502 12.62 -8.35 25.19
N GLU A 503 12.55 -7.20 25.86
CA GLU A 503 11.93 -7.10 27.18
C GLU A 503 10.41 -6.88 27.11
N PHE A 504 9.92 -6.25 26.04
CA PHE A 504 8.53 -5.83 25.88
C PHE A 504 7.83 -6.48 24.68
N THR A 505 8.24 -7.70 24.31
CA THR A 505 7.41 -8.59 23.46
C THR A 505 7.03 -9.88 24.17
N LYS A 506 6.08 -10.60 23.58
CA LYS A 506 5.68 -11.97 23.97
C LYS A 506 5.42 -12.80 22.73
N THR A 507 5.60 -14.11 22.84
CA THR A 507 5.25 -15.06 21.79
C THR A 507 3.72 -15.24 21.71
N ALA A 508 3.22 -15.47 20.50
CA ALA A 508 1.82 -15.72 20.22
C ALA A 508 1.66 -16.44 18.88
N GLY A 509 0.56 -17.18 18.71
CA GLY A 509 0.14 -17.65 17.40
C GLY A 509 -0.51 -16.53 16.60
N LEU A 510 0.12 -16.15 15.48
CA LEU A 510 -0.29 -15.07 14.59
C LEU A 510 -0.67 -15.63 13.22
N ARG A 511 -1.39 -14.85 12.42
CA ARG A 511 -1.72 -15.23 11.05
C ARG A 511 -0.43 -15.43 10.25
N ALA A 512 -0.30 -16.59 9.63
CA ALA A 512 0.79 -16.89 8.72
C ALA A 512 0.59 -16.13 7.40
N CYS A 513 1.68 -15.73 6.76
CA CYS A 513 1.60 -15.00 5.51
C CYS A 513 2.71 -15.34 4.53
N ASP A 514 2.42 -15.13 3.25
CA ASP A 514 3.36 -15.15 2.14
C ASP A 514 2.83 -14.29 0.99
N LYS A 515 3.40 -14.42 -0.22
CA LYS A 515 2.99 -13.64 -1.39
C LYS A 515 1.59 -14.02 -1.91
N ALA A 516 1.18 -15.27 -1.76
CA ALA A 516 -0.13 -15.79 -2.19
C ALA A 516 -1.19 -15.62 -1.09
N HIS A 517 -0.78 -15.60 0.17
CA HIS A 517 -1.63 -15.43 1.34
C HIS A 517 -1.13 -14.23 2.15
N PRO A 518 -1.29 -12.99 1.64
CA PRO A 518 -0.77 -11.81 2.30
C PRO A 518 -1.56 -11.48 3.57
N CYS A 519 -1.01 -10.60 4.39
CA CYS A 519 -1.74 -10.02 5.50
C CYS A 519 -2.86 -9.08 5.01
N ARG A 520 -3.85 -8.82 5.88
CA ARG A 520 -4.77 -7.68 5.75
C ARG A 520 -3.99 -6.37 5.56
N GLU A 521 -4.61 -5.38 4.91
CA GLU A 521 -3.98 -4.08 4.57
C GLU A 521 -3.42 -3.32 5.78
N ASP A 522 -3.96 -3.52 6.97
CA ASP A 522 -3.50 -2.90 8.20
C ASP A 522 -2.33 -3.66 8.90
N TYR A 523 -1.78 -4.68 8.24
CA TYR A 523 -0.73 -5.56 8.72
C TYR A 523 0.40 -5.73 7.70
N ILE A 524 1.60 -6.03 8.19
CA ILE A 524 2.77 -6.38 7.37
C ILE A 524 3.21 -7.81 7.66
N CYS A 525 3.70 -8.50 6.63
CA CYS A 525 4.27 -9.83 6.75
C CYS A 525 5.77 -9.76 7.04
N THR A 526 6.16 -10.14 8.25
CA THR A 526 7.57 -10.15 8.68
C THR A 526 8.13 -11.55 8.80
N ALA A 527 9.46 -11.63 8.82
CA ALA A 527 10.18 -12.90 8.90
C ALA A 527 9.77 -13.68 10.15
N GLY A 528 9.53 -14.98 9.99
CA GLY A 528 9.41 -15.90 11.11
C GLY A 528 10.71 -15.95 11.90
N TYR A 529 10.64 -16.09 13.21
CA TYR A 529 11.82 -16.09 14.08
C TYR A 529 12.48 -17.48 14.11
N ASP A 530 13.78 -17.58 13.81
CA ASP A 530 14.51 -18.87 13.81
C ASP A 530 14.53 -19.54 15.19
N ASP A 531 14.49 -18.74 16.25
CA ASP A 531 14.49 -19.23 17.63
C ASP A 531 13.12 -19.74 18.09
N LEU A 532 12.09 -19.69 17.24
CA LEU A 532 10.75 -20.19 17.54
C LEU A 532 10.50 -21.49 16.78
N ALA A 533 10.67 -22.64 17.46
CA ALA A 533 10.50 -23.97 16.87
C ALA A 533 9.11 -24.21 16.21
N ALA A 534 8.08 -23.51 16.69
CA ALA A 534 6.71 -23.58 16.14
C ALA A 534 6.45 -22.60 14.98
N ALA A 535 7.46 -21.88 14.49
CA ALA A 535 7.34 -21.06 13.30
C ALA A 535 7.33 -21.94 12.04
N LYS A 536 6.37 -21.70 11.14
CA LYS A 536 6.26 -22.44 9.88
C LYS A 536 7.39 -22.03 8.91
N PRO A 537 8.18 -22.97 8.38
CA PRO A 537 9.21 -22.67 7.38
C PRO A 537 8.63 -21.98 6.15
N GLY A 538 9.33 -20.96 5.64
CA GLY A 538 8.92 -20.21 4.45
C GLY A 538 7.71 -19.29 4.63
N LYS A 539 7.11 -19.22 5.82
CA LYS A 539 5.99 -18.33 6.15
C LYS A 539 6.45 -17.20 7.07
N GLY A 540 5.87 -16.03 6.88
CA GLY A 540 5.99 -14.91 7.80
C GLY A 540 4.84 -14.85 8.79
N SER A 541 4.90 -13.87 9.68
CA SER A 541 3.84 -13.58 10.64
C SER A 541 3.25 -12.19 10.39
N CYS A 542 1.93 -12.09 10.35
CA CYS A 542 1.26 -10.79 10.24
C CYS A 542 1.37 -10.01 11.56
N ILE A 543 1.90 -8.80 11.49
CA ILE A 543 2.04 -7.89 12.63
C ILE A 543 1.71 -6.44 12.24
N PRO A 544 1.24 -5.60 13.18
CA PRO A 544 1.01 -4.20 12.90
C PRO A 544 2.29 -3.52 12.36
N PRO A 545 2.24 -2.74 11.27
CA PRO A 545 3.43 -2.15 10.68
C PRO A 545 4.21 -1.28 11.66
N TYR A 546 3.52 -0.53 12.53
CA TYR A 546 4.16 0.35 13.53
C TYR A 546 4.76 -0.38 14.74
N PHE A 547 4.76 -1.71 14.75
CA PHE A 547 5.61 -2.51 15.64
C PHE A 547 6.98 -2.83 15.03
N ILE A 548 7.15 -2.59 13.73
CA ILE A 548 8.43 -2.69 13.05
C ILE A 548 9.09 -1.33 13.00
N PHE A 549 10.34 -1.29 13.44
CA PHE A 549 11.09 -0.05 13.59
C PHE A 549 11.23 0.69 12.26
N GLN A 550 11.39 -0.06 11.17
CA GLN A 550 11.57 0.51 9.84
C GLN A 550 10.34 1.27 9.28
N PHE A 551 9.17 1.13 9.90
CA PHE A 551 7.91 1.78 9.48
C PHE A 551 7.53 2.95 10.38
N ARG A 552 8.47 3.43 11.20
CA ARG A 552 8.27 4.51 12.15
C ARG A 552 9.24 5.62 11.85
N VAL A 553 8.77 6.87 11.90
CA VAL A 553 9.62 8.07 11.89
C VAL A 553 10.11 8.40 13.30
N ASP A 554 9.51 7.80 14.33
CA ASP A 554 9.83 7.99 15.74
C ASP A 554 10.62 6.82 16.33
N GLY A 555 11.34 7.08 17.44
CA GLY A 555 12.08 6.07 18.18
C GLY A 555 13.50 5.80 17.65
N HIS A 556 13.94 6.47 16.58
CA HIS A 556 15.32 6.45 16.13
C HIS A 556 16.28 7.06 17.18
N PRO A 557 17.53 6.58 17.28
CA PRO A 557 18.46 7.10 18.28
C PRO A 557 18.65 8.61 18.12
N ARG A 558 18.69 9.32 19.26
CA ARG A 558 18.82 10.79 19.28
C ARG A 558 20.27 11.27 19.40
N SER A 559 21.19 10.36 19.70
CA SER A 559 22.61 10.65 19.90
C SER A 559 23.45 9.50 19.35
N TRP A 560 24.19 9.78 18.30
CA TRP A 560 25.03 8.81 17.60
C TRP A 560 26.31 9.48 17.10
N VAL A 561 27.26 8.65 16.66
CA VAL A 561 28.33 9.04 15.74
C VAL A 561 28.10 8.31 14.43
N GLN A 562 28.42 8.99 13.32
CA GLN A 562 28.32 8.37 12.00
C GLN A 562 29.27 7.15 11.95
N ASP A 563 28.74 6.03 11.48
CA ASP A 563 29.55 4.87 11.17
C ASP A 563 30.25 5.12 9.83
N THR A 564 31.58 5.13 9.80
CA THR A 564 32.37 5.41 8.59
C THR A 564 32.87 4.14 7.89
N GLU A 565 32.50 2.96 8.40
CA GLU A 565 32.92 1.67 7.83
C GLU A 565 31.97 1.14 6.74
N GLU A 566 30.88 1.86 6.43
CA GLU A 566 29.83 1.45 5.48
C GLU A 566 29.70 2.32 4.22
#